data_AF-A0A535PHR1-F1
#
_entry.id   AF-A0A535PHR1-F1
#
_cell.length_a   1.000
_cell.length_b   1.000
_cell.length_c   1.000
_cell.angle_alpha   90.00
_cell.angle_beta   90.00
_cell.angle_gamma   90.00
#
_symmetry.space_group_name_H-M   'P 1'
#
loop_
_entity.id
_entity.type
_entity.pdbx_description
1 polymer ?
#
loop_
_entity_poly.entity_id
_entity_poly.type
_entity_poly.pdbx_seq_one_letter_code
_entity_poly.pdbx_strand_id
1 'polypeptide(L)'
;MSASTALTTHAPAIAEGHRAGISNPILGMILFICSEVMFFAGLFAAYFNVRATAPVWPPSAAEVGEHLAERFDLHAEPWLAAILTIVLVSSSFTCQLGVWAIRRDDRRGLIRAIGVTMVM
;
A
#
# COMPACT_ATOMS: atom_id res chain seq x y z
N MET A 1 0.85 22.12 57.12
CA MET A 1 1.22 22.13 55.69
C MET A 1 2.29 21.07 55.48
N SER A 2 1.94 19.95 54.83
CA SER A 2 2.75 19.35 53.76
C SER A 2 1.93 18.20 53.18
N ALA A 3 1.27 18.47 52.06
CA ALA A 3 0.60 17.43 51.28
C ALA A 3 1.69 16.56 50.66
N SER A 4 1.69 15.28 50.98
CA SER A 4 2.53 14.28 50.32
C SER A 4 2.03 14.11 48.89
N THR A 5 2.68 14.79 47.95
CA THR A 5 2.46 14.66 46.51
C THR A 5 2.82 13.23 46.11
N ALA A 6 1.82 12.38 45.93
CA ALA A 6 1.98 11.08 45.32
C ALA A 6 2.56 11.26 43.91
N LEU A 7 3.78 10.78 43.72
CA LEU A 7 4.42 10.66 42.42
C LEU A 7 3.63 9.60 41.64
N THR A 8 2.68 10.05 40.82
CA THR A 8 2.01 9.17 39.85
C THR A 8 3.03 8.77 38.79
N THR A 9 3.78 7.71 39.08
CA THR A 9 4.51 6.96 38.06
C THR A 9 3.48 6.50 37.05
N HIS A 10 3.49 7.07 35.84
CA HIS A 10 2.85 6.47 34.68
C HIS A 10 3.60 5.17 34.35
N ALA A 11 3.33 4.13 35.13
CA ALA A 11 3.62 2.78 34.71
C ALA A 11 2.91 2.60 33.37
N PRO A 12 3.59 2.12 32.30
CA PRO A 12 2.86 1.69 31.13
C PRO A 12 1.89 0.62 31.64
N ALA A 13 0.59 0.89 31.49
CA ALA A 13 -0.42 -0.11 31.73
C ALA A 13 -0.11 -1.25 30.75
N ILE A 14 0.63 -2.25 31.23
CA ILE A 14 0.70 -3.56 30.60
C ILE A 14 -0.69 -4.13 30.84
N ALA A 15 -1.64 -3.70 30.01
CA ALA A 15 -2.99 -4.23 29.97
C ALA A 15 -2.89 -5.67 29.45
N GLU A 16 -2.65 -6.58 30.38
CA GLU A 16 -3.51 -7.70 30.70
C GLU A 16 -4.34 -8.26 29.52
N GLY A 17 -4.00 -9.49 29.14
CA GLY A 17 -4.86 -10.37 28.34
C GLY A 17 -4.36 -10.60 26.93
N HIS A 18 -3.52 -11.63 26.77
CA HIS A 18 -3.37 -12.39 25.53
C HIS A 18 -4.74 -12.99 25.15
N ARG A 19 -5.65 -12.16 24.60
CA ARG A 19 -6.75 -12.66 23.80
C ARG A 19 -6.12 -13.17 22.52
N ALA A 20 -6.45 -14.39 22.12
CA ALA A 20 -6.08 -14.99 20.83
C ALA A 20 -6.77 -14.27 19.65
N GLY A 21 -6.68 -12.94 19.62
CA GLY A 21 -7.30 -12.04 18.66
C GLY A 21 -6.26 -11.12 18.03
N ILE A 22 -6.63 -10.52 16.91
CA ILE A 22 -5.79 -9.58 16.16
C ILE A 22 -5.46 -8.37 17.04
N SER A 23 -4.18 -7.97 17.11
CA SER A 23 -3.77 -6.79 17.88
C SER A 23 -4.40 -5.50 17.31
N ASN A 24 -4.72 -4.53 18.18
CA ASN A 24 -5.35 -3.26 17.77
C ASN A 24 -4.63 -2.55 16.60
N PRO A 25 -3.27 -2.47 16.56
CA PRO A 25 -2.58 -1.87 15.42
C PRO A 25 -2.76 -2.66 14.12
N ILE A 26 -2.73 -3.99 14.18
CA ILE A 26 -2.94 -4.84 13.00
C ILE A 26 -4.39 -4.69 12.49
N LEU A 27 -5.36 -4.68 13.41
CA LEU A 27 -6.76 -4.47 13.06
C LEU A 27 -6.98 -3.11 12.39
N GLY A 28 -6.37 -2.04 12.94
CA GLY A 28 -6.40 -0.71 12.36
C GLY A 28 -5.80 -0.66 10.95
N MET A 29 -4.64 -1.27 10.74
CA MET A 29 -4.01 -1.35 9.42
C MET A 29 -4.82 -2.14 8.40
N ILE A 30 -5.45 -3.25 8.81
CA ILE A 30 -6.34 -4.02 7.93
C ILE A 30 -7.54 -3.17 7.49
N LEU A 31 -8.22 -2.52 8.43
CA LEU A 31 -9.37 -1.66 8.11
C LEU A 31 -8.98 -0.50 7.19
N PHE A 32 -7.81 0.11 7.43
CA PHE A 32 -7.26 1.14 6.57
C PHE A 32 -7.02 0.63 5.14
N ILE A 33 -6.33 -0.51 4.98
CA ILE A 33 -6.12 -1.13 3.66
C ILE A 33 -7.45 -1.46 2.98
N CYS A 34 -8.44 -1.98 3.71
CA CYS A 34 -9.77 -2.22 3.17
C CYS A 34 -10.43 -0.94 2.63
N SER A 35 -10.25 0.20 3.31
CA SER A 35 -10.78 1.48 2.84
C SER A 35 -10.11 1.95 1.54
N GLU A 36 -8.80 1.76 1.40
CA GLU A 36 -8.06 2.04 0.17
C GLU A 36 -8.52 1.13 -0.99
N VAL A 37 -8.75 -0.16 -0.72
CA VAL A 37 -9.30 -1.09 -1.72
C VAL A 37 -10.68 -0.66 -2.20
N MET A 38 -11.55 -0.20 -1.30
CA MET A 38 -12.87 0.33 -1.68
C MET A 38 -12.76 1.62 -2.50
N PHE A 39 -11.80 2.50 -2.17
CA PHE A 39 -11.50 3.69 -2.96
C PHE A 39 -11.09 3.33 -4.40
N PHE A 40 -10.12 2.42 -4.57
CA PHE A 40 -9.74 1.93 -5.90
C PHE A 40 -10.86 1.18 -6.62
N ALA A 41 -11.70 0.42 -5.90
CA ALA A 41 -12.87 -0.24 -6.48
C ALA A 41 -13.86 0.77 -7.08
N GLY A 42 -14.05 1.92 -6.45
CA GLY A 42 -14.83 3.02 -7.02
C GLY A 42 -14.24 3.56 -8.32
N LEU A 43 -12.91 3.73 -8.39
CA LEU A 43 -12.21 4.15 -9.61
C LEU A 43 -12.33 3.09 -10.73
N PHE A 44 -12.23 1.80 -10.40
CA PHE A 44 -12.45 0.72 -11.37
C PHE A 44 -13.91 0.65 -11.85
N ALA A 45 -14.88 0.84 -10.96
CA ALA A 45 -16.29 0.89 -11.32
C ALA A 45 -16.57 2.04 -12.29
N ALA A 46 -16.01 3.23 -12.04
CA ALA A 46 -16.09 4.37 -12.95
C ALA A 46 -15.46 4.04 -14.32
N TYR A 47 -14.26 3.44 -14.34
CA TYR A 47 -13.60 3.01 -15.58
C TYR A 47 -14.45 2.02 -16.37
N PHE A 48 -14.97 0.97 -15.72
CA PHE A 48 -15.78 -0.05 -16.39
C PHE A 48 -17.11 0.50 -16.89
N ASN A 49 -17.73 1.43 -16.16
CA ASN A 49 -18.95 2.10 -16.61
C ASN A 49 -18.72 2.91 -17.90
N VAL A 50 -17.63 3.68 -17.97
CA VAL A 50 -17.25 4.40 -19.19
C VAL A 50 -16.91 3.42 -20.30
N ARG A 51 -16.14 2.37 -20.00
CA ARG A 51 -15.76 1.35 -21.00
C ARG A 51 -16.96 0.60 -21.58
N ALA A 52 -17.98 0.32 -20.77
CA ALA A 52 -19.17 -0.41 -21.20
C ALA A 52 -20.12 0.43 -22.07
N THR A 53 -20.12 1.75 -21.88
CA THR A 53 -20.97 2.68 -22.64
C THR A 53 -20.28 3.24 -23.89
N ALA A 54 -18.96 3.13 -23.98
CA ALA A 54 -18.19 3.59 -25.13
C ALA A 54 -18.38 2.68 -26.37
N PRO A 55 -18.80 3.22 -27.53
CA PRO A 55 -19.00 2.43 -28.76
C PRO A 55 -17.69 2.01 -29.43
N VAL A 56 -16.61 2.79 -29.27
CA VAL A 56 -15.28 2.53 -29.80
C VAL A 56 -14.27 2.70 -28.65
N TRP A 57 -13.27 1.81 -28.58
CA TRP A 57 -12.21 1.90 -27.60
C TRP A 57 -10.85 1.48 -28.18
N PRO A 58 -9.76 2.24 -27.94
CA PRO A 58 -9.68 3.49 -27.18
C PRO A 58 -10.44 4.64 -27.87
N PRO A 59 -10.92 5.64 -27.10
CA PRO A 59 -11.72 6.72 -27.66
C PRO A 59 -10.89 7.55 -28.65
N SER A 60 -11.52 8.00 -29.72
CA SER A 60 -10.84 8.73 -30.78
C SER A 60 -10.43 10.13 -30.33
N ALA A 61 -9.40 10.71 -30.98
CA ALA A 61 -8.97 12.08 -30.70
C ALA A 61 -10.08 13.13 -30.86
N ALA A 62 -11.10 12.83 -31.69
CA ALA A 62 -12.27 13.68 -31.87
C ALA A 62 -13.20 13.70 -30.64
N GLU A 63 -13.21 12.66 -29.82
CA GLU A 63 -14.12 12.51 -28.67
C GLU A 63 -13.53 13.03 -27.35
N VAL A 64 -12.20 12.93 -27.17
CA VAL A 64 -11.53 13.22 -25.88
C VAL A 64 -10.42 14.29 -26.03
N GLY A 65 -10.14 14.73 -27.25
CA GLY A 65 -9.05 15.63 -27.58
C GLY A 65 -7.72 14.90 -27.79
N GLU A 66 -6.89 15.39 -28.73
CA GLU A 66 -5.63 14.76 -29.13
C GLU A 66 -4.71 14.42 -27.93
N HIS A 67 -4.60 15.33 -26.97
CA HIS A 67 -3.73 15.16 -25.80
C HIS A 67 -4.10 14.00 -24.86
N LEU A 68 -5.38 13.63 -24.81
CA LEU A 68 -5.86 12.51 -23.99
C LEU A 68 -5.85 11.21 -24.80
N ALA A 69 -6.18 11.26 -26.09
CA ALA A 69 -6.16 10.10 -26.97
C ALA A 69 -4.75 9.48 -27.08
N GLU A 70 -3.69 10.30 -27.15
CA GLU A 70 -2.30 9.83 -27.17
C GLU A 70 -1.89 9.09 -25.88
N ARG A 71 -2.45 9.48 -24.72
CA ARG A 71 -2.20 8.82 -23.43
C ARG A 71 -2.96 7.50 -23.26
N PHE A 72 -4.07 7.32 -23.98
CA PHE A 72 -4.86 6.08 -23.97
C PHE A 72 -4.24 4.99 -24.84
N ASP A 73 -3.18 5.28 -25.59
CA ASP A 73 -2.48 4.31 -26.41
C ASP A 73 -1.57 3.43 -25.55
N LEU A 74 -2.20 2.56 -24.76
CA LEU A 74 -1.52 1.60 -23.87
C LEU A 74 -0.63 0.61 -24.67
N HIS A 75 -0.87 0.49 -25.98
CA HIS A 75 -0.08 -0.35 -26.88
C HIS A 75 1.22 0.31 -27.33
N ALA A 76 1.42 1.61 -27.10
CA ALA A 76 2.63 2.30 -27.50
C ALA A 76 3.87 1.77 -26.76
N GLU A 77 3.76 1.49 -25.45
CA GLU A 77 4.92 1.15 -24.60
C GLU A 77 4.64 0.00 -23.59
N PRO A 78 4.19 -1.19 -24.03
CA PRO A 78 3.84 -2.29 -23.13
C PRO A 78 5.04 -2.80 -22.31
N TRP A 79 6.25 -2.66 -22.85
CA TRP A 79 7.47 -3.09 -22.19
C TRP A 79 7.79 -2.23 -20.96
N LEU A 80 7.53 -0.93 -21.01
CA LEU A 80 7.77 -0.02 -19.89
C LEU A 80 6.86 -0.36 -18.71
N ALA A 81 5.56 -0.55 -18.98
CA ALA A 81 4.59 -0.96 -17.96
C ALA A 81 4.96 -2.32 -17.34
N ALA A 82 5.43 -3.27 -18.15
CA ALA A 82 5.88 -4.58 -17.68
C ALA A 82 7.11 -4.46 -16.76
N ILE A 83 8.11 -3.65 -17.14
CA ILE A 83 9.30 -3.43 -16.32
C ILE A 83 8.92 -2.78 -14.99
N LEU A 84 8.11 -1.72 -14.99
CA LEU A 84 7.66 -1.08 -13.75
C LEU A 84 6.89 -2.05 -12.85
N THR A 85 6.06 -2.91 -13.43
CA THR A 85 5.34 -3.95 -12.69
C THR A 85 6.32 -4.98 -12.09
N ILE A 86 7.32 -5.42 -12.85
CA ILE A 86 8.35 -6.35 -12.35
C ILE A 86 9.14 -5.71 -11.21
N VAL A 87 9.49 -4.43 -11.31
CA VAL A 87 10.18 -3.68 -10.25
C VAL A 87 9.33 -3.63 -8.98
N LEU A 88 8.06 -3.25 -9.09
CA LEU A 88 7.11 -3.18 -7.96
C LEU A 88 6.90 -4.55 -7.29
N VAL A 89 6.71 -5.61 -8.10
CA VAL A 89 6.57 -6.98 -7.60
C VAL A 89 7.85 -7.44 -6.91
N SER A 90 9.02 -7.19 -7.50
CA SER A 90 10.32 -7.52 -6.91
C SER A 90 10.56 -6.79 -5.58
N SER A 91 10.16 -5.52 -5.50
CA SER A 91 10.24 -4.70 -4.28
C SER A 91 9.38 -5.27 -3.13
N SER A 92 8.25 -5.92 -3.48
CA SER A 92 7.43 -6.65 -2.50
C SER A 92 8.17 -7.86 -1.92
N PHE A 93 8.91 -8.61 -2.75
CA PHE A 93 9.74 -9.72 -2.28
C PHE A 93 10.87 -9.25 -1.36
N THR A 94 11.57 -8.16 -1.69
CA THR A 94 12.64 -7.64 -0.85
C THR A 94 12.11 -7.15 0.50
N CYS A 95 10.92 -6.54 0.54
CA CYS A 95 10.25 -6.18 1.79
C CYS A 95 9.94 -7.42 2.66
N GLN A 96 9.42 -8.49 2.07
CA GLN A 96 9.16 -9.76 2.79
C GLN A 96 10.45 -10.39 3.33
N LEU A 97 11.56 -10.32 2.59
CA LEU A 97 12.87 -10.76 3.08
C LEU A 97 13.34 -9.95 4.30
N GLY A 98 13.07 -8.65 4.33
CA GLY A 98 13.31 -7.79 5.49
C GLY A 98 12.51 -8.22 6.72
N VAL A 99 11.22 -8.51 6.54
CA VAL A 99 10.35 -9.05 7.60
C VAL A 99 10.86 -10.40 8.11
N TRP A 100 11.41 -11.24 7.23
CA TRP A 100 11.98 -12.51 7.64
C TRP A 100 13.31 -12.35 8.39
N ALA A 101 14.16 -11.39 7.99
CA ALA A 101 15.41 -11.08 8.67
C ALA A 101 15.15 -10.61 10.12
N ILE A 102 14.18 -9.71 10.32
CA ILE A 102 13.86 -9.23 11.67
C ILE A 102 13.23 -10.32 12.55
N ARG A 103 12.50 -11.28 11.98
CA ARG A 103 12.01 -12.46 12.72
C ARG A 103 13.15 -13.37 13.23
N ARG A 104 14.34 -13.28 12.64
CA ARG A 104 15.57 -13.96 13.10
C ARG A 104 16.47 -13.06 13.94
N ASP A 105 15.97 -11.90 14.38
CA ASP A 105 16.73 -10.88 15.11
C ASP A 105 17.89 -10.24 14.30
N ASP A 106 17.89 -10.37 12.97
CA ASP A 106 18.88 -9.70 12.11
C ASP A 106 18.41 -8.30 11.68
N ARG A 107 18.72 -7.30 12.53
CA ARG A 107 18.43 -5.89 12.26
C ARG A 107 19.20 -5.33 11.05
N ARG A 108 20.41 -5.82 10.75
CA ARG A 108 21.19 -5.35 9.60
C ARG A 108 20.59 -5.86 8.30
N GLY A 109 20.12 -7.11 8.29
CA GLY A 109 19.34 -7.69 7.20
C GLY A 109 18.07 -6.88 6.90
N LEU A 110 17.32 -6.50 7.94
CA LEU A 110 16.14 -5.63 7.78
C LEU A 110 16.47 -4.30 7.11
N ILE A 111 17.47 -3.57 7.63
CA ILE A 111 17.83 -2.23 7.10
C ILE A 111 18.29 -2.31 5.66
N ARG A 112 19.08 -3.34 5.31
CA ARG A 112 19.54 -3.55 3.93
C ARG A 112 18.36 -3.86 2.99
N ALA A 113 17.45 -4.74 3.41
CA ALA A 113 16.30 -5.13 2.61
C ALA A 113 15.34 -3.94 2.36
N ILE A 114 15.04 -3.15 3.40
CA ILE A 114 14.23 -1.92 3.27
C ILE A 114 14.95 -0.86 2.43
N GLY A 115 16.26 -0.73 2.58
CA GLY A 115 17.07 0.17 1.75
C GLY A 115 16.99 -0.19 0.26
N VAL A 116 17.03 -1.48 -0.08
CA VAL A 116 16.83 -1.96 -1.47
C VAL A 116 15.43 -1.64 -1.97
N THR A 117 14.39 -1.91 -1.18
CA THR A 117 12.98 -1.57 -1.50
C THR A 117 12.78 -0.08 -1.79
N MET A 118 13.49 0.82 -1.10
CA MET A 118 13.39 2.27 -1.30
C MET A 118 14.06 2.77 -2.60
N VAL A 119 15.08 2.05 -3.08
CA VAL A 119 15.86 2.45 -4.26
C VAL A 119 15.25 1.92 -5.56
N MET A 120 14.57 0.78 -5.50
CA MET A 120 13.83 0.20 -6.62
C MET A 120 12.54 0.96 -6.88
#